data_AF-A0A5A7RWI0-F1
#
_entry.id   AF-A0A5A7RWI0-F1
#
_cell.length_a   1.000
_cell.length_b   1.000
_cell.length_c   1.000
_cell.angle_alpha   90.00
_cell.angle_beta   90.00
_cell.angle_gamma   90.00
#
_symmetry.space_group_name_H-M   'P 1'
#
loop_
_entity.id
_entity.type
_entity.pdbx_description
1 polymer ?
#
loop_
_entity_poly.entity_id
_entity_poly.type
_entity_poly.pdbx_seq_one_letter_code
_entity_poly.pdbx_strand_id
1 'polypeptide(L)' 'MHYTDIKAEIPDERGAENVTIRWLITKKDGARNFAMRLFELQKGGCSPWHQHDWEHEVFVLEGRGKLVTERGEEELKQGD' A
#
# COMPACT_ATOMS: atom_id res chain seq x y z
N MET A 1 -4.39 -0.39 19.94
CA MET A 1 -5.19 0.04 18.78
C MET A 1 -5.06 -1.05 17.73
N HIS A 2 -6.16 -1.59 17.24
CA HIS A 2 -6.15 -2.57 16.16
C HIS A 2 -6.33 -1.85 14.82
N TYR A 3 -5.83 -2.40 13.70
CA TYR A 3 -5.88 -1.69 12.40
C TYR A 3 -7.32 -1.44 11.92
N THR A 4 -8.27 -2.26 12.36
CA THR A 4 -9.71 -2.09 12.06
C THR A 4 -10.32 -0.85 12.72
N ASP A 5 -9.67 -0.33 13.77
CA ASP A 5 -10.11 0.88 14.47
C ASP A 5 -9.71 2.16 13.70
N ILE A 6 -8.81 2.04 12.72
CA ILE A 6 -8.30 3.14 11.90
C ILE A 6 -9.13 3.21 10.62
N LYS A 7 -9.71 4.38 10.32
CA LYS A 7 -10.56 4.57 9.14
C LYS A 7 -9.82 4.23 7.85
N ALA A 8 -10.47 3.47 6.96
CA ALA A 8 -10.02 3.28 5.59
C ALA A 8 -10.41 4.51 4.75
N GLU A 9 -9.47 4.99 3.95
CA GLU A 9 -9.62 6.15 3.09
C GLU A 9 -9.34 5.76 1.63
N ILE A 10 -9.88 6.51 0.69
CA ILE A 10 -9.50 6.41 -0.72
C ILE A 10 -8.21 7.23 -0.86
N PRO A 11 -7.11 6.65 -1.38
CA PRO A 11 -5.87 7.40 -1.57
C PRO A 11 -6.09 8.55 -2.57
N ASP A 12 -5.58 9.74 -2.23
CA ASP A 12 -5.61 10.91 -3.10
C ASP A 12 -4.48 10.85 -4.14
N GLU A 13 -4.53 9.81 -4.98
CA GLU A 13 -3.53 9.53 -6.01
C GLU A 13 -4.24 9.24 -7.33
N ARG A 14 -3.89 10.01 -8.37
CA ARG A 14 -4.59 9.94 -9.66
C ARG A 14 -4.27 8.62 -10.35
N GLY A 15 -5.31 7.84 -10.65
CA GLY A 15 -5.17 6.52 -11.29
C GLY A 15 -5.12 5.36 -10.30
N ALA A 16 -5.26 5.62 -8.99
CA ALA A 16 -5.57 4.56 -8.05
C ALA A 16 -7.05 4.17 -8.18
N GLU A 17 -7.33 2.89 -8.41
CA GLU A 17 -8.68 2.37 -8.59
C GLU A 17 -8.94 1.20 -7.65
N ASN A 18 -10.11 1.16 -7.00
CA ASN A 18 -10.51 0.08 -6.09
C ASN A 18 -9.46 -0.25 -5.00
N VAL A 19 -8.77 0.77 -4.51
CA VAL A 19 -7.77 0.70 -3.44
C VAL A 19 -8.23 1.51 -2.25
N THR A 20 -7.99 1.00 -1.05
CA THR A 20 -8.10 1.79 0.18
C THR A 20 -6.77 1.80 0.93
N ILE A 21 -6.58 2.85 1.74
CA ILE A 21 -5.41 3.06 2.57
C ILE A 21 -5.81 3.31 4.02
N ARG A 22 -5.08 2.73 4.97
CA ARG A 22 -5.14 3.08 6.40
C ARG A 22 -3.78 3.57 6.85
N TRP A 23 -3.74 4.74 7.44
CA TRP A 23 -2.52 5.33 8.03
C TRP A 23 -2.32 4.79 9.45
N LEU A 24 -1.50 3.74 9.60
CA LEU A 24 -1.36 2.98 10.85
C LEU A 24 -0.42 3.66 11.86
N ILE A 25 0.80 3.99 11.40
CA ILE A 25 1.82 4.65 12.21
C ILE A 25 2.30 5.85 11.42
N THR A 26 2.11 7.03 11.99
CA THR A 26 2.40 8.30 11.33
C THR A 26 3.24 9.21 12.22
N LYS A 27 3.62 10.36 11.67
CA LYS A 27 4.24 11.44 12.45
C LYS A 27 3.37 11.91 13.62
N LYS A 28 2.04 11.85 13.49
CA LYS A 28 1.10 12.25 14.56
C LYS A 28 1.17 11.28 15.75
N ASP A 29 1.57 10.04 15.50
CA ASP A 29 1.76 9.00 16.50
C ASP A 29 3.18 9.01 17.09
N GLY A 30 4.02 9.98 16.70
CA GLY A 30 5.39 10.14 17.18
C GLY A 30 6.45 9.40 16.36
N ALA A 31 6.10 8.79 15.23
CA ALA A 31 7.09 8.15 14.36
C ALA A 31 8.03 9.20 13.73
N ARG A 32 9.34 8.93 13.84
CA ARG A 32 10.39 9.89 13.49
C ARG A 32 11.02 9.66 12.11
N ASN A 33 10.96 8.42 11.62
CA ASN A 33 11.76 7.98 10.48
C ASN A 33 10.92 7.51 9.29
N PHE A 34 9.86 6.73 9.54
CA PHE A 34 9.00 6.17 8.50
C PHE A 34 7.53 6.16 8.94
N ALA A 35 6.64 5.98 7.96
CA ALA A 35 5.21 5.78 8.19
C ALA A 35 4.81 4.37 7.77
N MET A 36 3.91 3.75 8.53
CA MET A 36 3.33 2.44 8.20
C MET A 36 1.90 2.63 7.72
N ARG A 37 1.58 2.01 6.59
CA ARG A 37 0.29 2.10 5.93
C ARG A 37 -0.17 0.69 5.56
N LEU A 38 -1.47 0.44 5.68
CA LEU A 38 -2.09 -0.77 5.14
C LEU A 38 -2.85 -0.41 3.87
N PHE A 39 -2.54 -1.11 2.79
CA PHE A 39 -3.29 -1.01 1.54
C PHE A 39 -4.14 -2.26 1.34
N GLU A 40 -5.40 -2.05 0.95
CA GLU A 40 -6.31 -3.14 0.59
C GLU A 40 -6.78 -2.88 -0.85
N LEU A 41 -6.36 -3.74 -1.78
CA LEU A 41 -6.72 -3.69 -3.20
C LEU A 41 -7.83 -4.71 -3.45
N GLN A 42 -8.97 -4.26 -3.97
CA GLN A 42 -10.03 -5.17 -4.39
C GLN A 42 -9.71 -5.78 -5.75
N LYS A 43 -10.51 -6.75 -6.20
CA LYS A 43 -10.33 -7.37 -7.52
C LYS A 43 -10.33 -6.31 -8.63
N GLY A 44 -9.26 -6.29 -9.43
CA GLY A 44 -9.06 -5.31 -10.50
C GLY A 44 -8.58 -3.94 -10.02
N GLY A 45 -8.29 -3.77 -8.73
CA GLY A 45 -7.70 -2.56 -8.20
C GLY A 45 -6.22 -2.44 -8.50
N CYS A 46 -5.74 -1.20 -8.60
CA CYS A 46 -4.35 -0.87 -8.91
C CYS A 46 -3.95 0.48 -8.32
N SER A 47 -2.65 0.68 -8.16
CA SER A 47 -2.02 1.99 -7.99
C SER A 47 -1.45 2.45 -9.33
N PRO A 48 -1.24 3.77 -9.54
CA PRO A 48 -0.55 4.22 -10.73
C PRO A 48 0.91 3.74 -10.75
N TRP A 49 1.45 3.63 -11.97
CA TRP A 49 2.88 3.42 -12.18
C TRP A 49 3.62 4.74 -11.95
N HIS A 50 4.50 4.80 -10.95
CA HIS A 50 5.31 5.98 -10.63
C HIS A 50 6.67 5.61 -10.02
N GLN A 51 7.54 6.60 -9.87
CA GLN A 51 8.77 6.50 -9.07
C GLN A 51 8.95 7.75 -8.21
N HIS A 52 9.70 7.61 -7.13
CA HIS A 52 10.12 8.68 -6.23
C HIS A 52 11.43 8.32 -5.54
N ASP A 53 12.05 9.28 -4.85
CA ASP A 53 13.38 9.16 -4.24
C ASP A 53 13.39 8.55 -2.84
N TRP A 54 12.23 8.22 -2.28
CA TRP A 54 12.09 7.41 -1.06
C TRP A 54 11.79 5.94 -1.37
N GLU A 55 12.25 5.06 -0.49
CA GLU A 55 12.06 3.63 -0.57
C GLU A 55 10.63 3.18 -0.17
N HIS A 56 10.23 2.00 -0.64
CA HIS A 56 9.11 1.26 -0.07
C HIS A 56 9.61 -0.07 0.48
N GLU A 57 9.25 -0.36 1.71
CA GLU A 57 9.34 -1.69 2.31
C GLU A 57 7.91 -2.24 2.41
N VAL A 58 7.62 -3.30 1.64
CA VAL A 58 6.27 -3.86 1.51
C VAL A 58 6.27 -5.30 1.99
N PHE A 59 5.20 -5.70 2.67
CA PHE A 59 4.94 -7.08 3.05
C PHE A 59 3.49 -7.43 2.75
N VAL A 60 3.26 -8.54 2.07
CA VAL A 60 1.92 -8.95 1.63
C VAL A 60 1.25 -9.79 2.72
N LEU A 61 0.29 -9.17 3.43
CA LEU A 61 -0.42 -9.83 4.52
C LEU A 61 -1.37 -10.94 4.06
N GLU A 62 -2.05 -10.74 2.93
CA GLU A 62 -3.05 -11.66 2.39
C GLU A 62 -3.23 -11.45 0.88
N GLY A 63 -3.63 -12.51 0.18
CA GLY A 63 -4.07 -12.43 -1.21
C GLY A 63 -2.96 -12.68 -2.22
N ARG A 64 -3.23 -12.28 -3.46
CA ARG A 64 -2.30 -12.35 -4.59
C ARG A 64 -2.50 -11.18 -5.54
N GLY A 65 -1.45 -10.76 -6.20
CA GLY A 65 -1.46 -9.63 -7.12
C GLY A 65 -0.29 -9.66 -8.08
N LYS A 66 -0.03 -8.52 -8.71
CA LYS A 66 1.12 -8.33 -9.59
C LYS A 66 1.87 -7.07 -9.19
N LEU A 67 3.18 -7.18 -9.09
CA LEU A 67 4.08 -6.04 -9.03
C LEU A 67 4.48 -5.69 -10.46
N VAL A 68 4.11 -4.49 -10.91
CA VAL A 68 4.61 -3.96 -12.18
C VAL A 68 6.01 -3.40 -11.93
N THR A 69 6.97 -3.72 -12.78
CA THR A 69 8.34 -3.19 -12.76
C THR A 69 8.76 -2.75 -14.17
N GLU A 70 9.89 -2.05 -14.29
CA GLU A 70 10.47 -1.73 -15.61
C GLU A 70 10.82 -2.99 -16.43
N ARG A 71 11.02 -4.13 -15.77
CA ARG A 71 11.38 -5.42 -16.41
C ARG A 71 10.16 -6.28 -16.76
N GLY A 72 8.97 -5.85 -16.37
CA GLY A 72 7.73 -6.59 -16.55
C GLY A 72 6.97 -6.81 -15.25
N GLU A 73 6.02 -7.74 -15.28
CA GLU A 73 5.17 -8.07 -14.14
C GLU A 73 5.72 -9.26 -13.34
N GLU A 74 5.75 -9.13 -12.02
CA GLU A 74 6.08 -10.20 -11.08
C GLU A 74 4.86 -10.56 -10.24
N GLU A 75 4.68 -11.84 -9.91
CA GLU A 75 3.58 -12.25 -9.03
C GLU A 75 3.89 -11.89 -7.57
N LEU A 76 2.90 -11.33 -6.88
CA LEU A 76 2.92 -11.14 -5.43
C LEU A 76 1.94 -12.11 -4.78
N LYS A 77 2.33 -12.68 -3.65
CA LYS A 77 1.51 -13.56 -2.81
C LYS A 77 1.75 -13.26 -1.34
N GLN A 78 0.87 -13.76 -0.49
CA GLN A 78 1.02 -13.70 0.96
C GLN A 78 2.41 -14.15 1.43
N GLY A 79 3.04 -13.32 2.26
CA GLY A 79 4.36 -13.57 2.85
C GLY A 79 5.54 -13.07 2.03
N ASP A 80 5.31 -12.56 0.81
CA ASP A 80 6.30 -11.79 0.07
C ASP A 80 6.55 -10.40 0.70
#